data_AF-A0A2J0PH04-F1
#
_entry.id   AF-A0A2J0PH04-F1
#
_cell.length_a   1.000
_cell.length_b   1.000
_cell.length_c   1.000
_cell.angle_alpha   90.00
_cell.angle_beta   90.00
_cell.angle_gamma   90.00
#
_symmetry.space_group_name_H-M   'P 1'
#
loop_
_entity.id
_entity.type
_entity.pdbx_description
1 polymer ?
#
loop_
_entity_poly.entity_id
_entity_poly.type
_entity_poly.pdbx_seq_one_letter_code
_entity_poly.pdbx_strand_id
1 'polypeptide(L)' 'MRQRTIVCPIIQNDGAYLLCKMADDRGVFPGQWALSGGGMEPG' A
#
# COMPACT_ATOMS: atom_id res chain seq x y z
N MET A 1 -9.85 -4.66 -18.73
CA MET A 1 -8.91 -4.71 -17.58
C MET A 1 -8.06 -3.45 -17.59
N ARG A 2 -7.86 -2.77 -16.45
CA ARG A 2 -7.00 -1.59 -16.34
C ARG A 2 -5.66 -2.01 -15.74
N GLN A 3 -4.56 -1.83 -16.47
CA GLN A 3 -3.22 -2.10 -15.97
C GLN A 3 -2.67 -0.86 -15.27
N ARG A 4 -2.07 -1.02 -14.08
CA ARG A 4 -1.32 0.03 -13.37
C ARG A 4 -0.08 -0.59 -12.73
N THR A 5 1.05 0.08 -12.85
CA THR A 5 2.25 -0.25 -12.06
C THR A 5 2.12 0.39 -10.69
N ILE A 6 2.21 -0.43 -9.64
CA ILE A 6 2.14 0.01 -8.25
C ILE A 6 3.52 -0.13 -7.61
N VAL A 7 4.01 0.95 -7.01
CA VAL A 7 5.21 0.91 -6.17
C VAL A 7 4.77 0.71 -4.71
N CYS A 8 5.39 -0.25 -4.03
CA CYS A 8 5.03 -0.68 -2.67
C CYS A 8 6.29 -0.92 -1.86
N PRO A 9 6.63 -0.08 -0.87
CA PRO A 9 7.80 -0.29 -0.04
C PRO A 9 7.55 -1.29 1.09
N ILE A 10 8.60 -2.03 1.46
CA ILE A 10 8.69 -2.73 2.75
C ILE A 10 9.58 -1.87 3.64
N ILE A 11 8.97 -1.16 4.59
CA ILE A 11 9.68 -0.25 5.48
C ILE A 11 9.96 -0.97 6.79
N GLN A 12 11.25 -1.08 7.11
CA GLN A 12 11.75 -1.71 8.33
C GLN A 12 12.42 -0.66 9.24
N ASN A 13 12.22 -0.79 10.55
CA ASN A 13 12.90 0.01 11.56
C ASN A 13 13.04 -0.85 12.83
N ASP A 14 14.26 -0.97 13.37
CA ASP A 14 14.56 -1.71 14.60
C ASP A 14 13.95 -3.13 14.67
N GLY A 15 14.01 -3.87 13.56
CA GLY A 15 13.48 -5.24 13.46
C GLY A 15 11.96 -5.33 13.30
N ALA A 16 11.24 -4.21 13.33
CA ALA A 16 9.80 -4.13 13.07
C ALA A 16 9.50 -3.64 11.65
N TYR A 17 8.27 -3.89 11.20
CA TYR A 17 7.76 -3.50 9.87
C TYR A 17 6.56 -2.59 9.98
N LEU A 18 6.47 -1.60 9.10
CA LEU A 18 5.30 -0.72 9.02
C LEU A 18 4.11 -1.43 8.37
N LEU A 19 2.97 -1.43 9.05
CA LEU A 19 1.66 -1.80 8.49
C LEU A 19 0.68 -0.65 8.68
N CYS A 20 -0.16 -0.41 7.67
CA CYS A 20 -1.21 0.60 7.70
C CYS A 20 -2.58 -0.10 7.67
N LYS A 21 -3.47 0.22 8.62
CA LYS A 21 -4.87 -0.24 8.54
C LYS A 21 -5.60 0.61 7.51
N MET A 22 -6.07 -0.04 6.45
CA MET A 22 -6.85 0.62 5.41
C MET A 22 -8.22 1.03 5.97
N ALA A 23 -8.69 2.22 5.61
CA ALA A 23 -10.02 2.69 5.97
C ALA A 23 -11.11 1.78 5.39
N ASP A 24 -12.27 1.72 6.05
CA ASP A 24 -13.34 0.76 5.72
C ASP A 24 -14.12 1.13 4.43
N ASP A 25 -14.00 2.38 3.96
CA ASP A 25 -14.80 2.95 2.87
C ASP A 25 -14.05 3.10 1.54
N ARG A 26 -12.76 2.75 1.47
CA ARG A 26 -11.91 3.01 0.29
C ARG A 26 -10.74 2.05 0.16
N GLY A 27 -10.17 2.01 -1.04
CA GLY A 27 -8.97 1.24 -1.37
C GLY A 27 -9.28 -0.18 -1.84
N VAL A 28 -8.23 -0.99 -1.98
CA VAL A 28 -8.33 -2.36 -2.54
C VAL A 28 -8.62 -3.40 -1.46
N PHE A 29 -8.25 -3.13 -0.21
CA PHE A 29 -8.41 -4.03 0.93
C PHE A 29 -9.03 -3.32 2.15
N PRO A 30 -10.29 -2.85 2.09
CA PRO A 30 -10.89 -2.07 3.16
C PRO A 30 -10.87 -2.78 4.52
N GLY A 31 -10.52 -2.06 5.59
CA GLY A 31 -10.49 -2.55 6.98
C GLY A 31 -9.32 -3.48 7.34
N GLN A 32 -8.54 -3.93 6.36
CA GLN A 32 -7.40 -4.83 6.55
C GLN A 32 -6.10 -4.07 6.80
N TRP A 33 -5.12 -4.76 7.41
CA TRP A 33 -3.75 -4.27 7.53
C TRP A 33 -2.96 -4.62 6.26
N ALA A 34 -2.25 -3.64 5.70
CA ALA A 34 -1.49 -3.81 4.46
C ALA A 34 -0.23 -2.93 4.44
N LEU A 35 0.66 -3.21 3.48
CA LEU A 35 1.71 -2.27 3.10
C LEU A 35 1.10 -1.09 2.35
N SER A 36 1.67 0.11 2.52
CA SER A 36 1.31 1.27 1.70
C SER A 36 1.76 1.08 0.25
N GLY A 37 1.10 1.74 -0.70
CA GLY A 37 1.55 1.76 -2.08
C GLY A 37 0.70 2.68 -2.97
N GLY A 38 1.26 3.05 -4.12
CA GLY A 38 0.62 4.00 -5.04
C GLY A 38 0.99 3.73 -6.50
N GLY A 39 0.23 4.32 -7.42
CA GLY A 39 0.52 4.24 -8.84
C GLY A 39 1.77 5.05 -9.19
N MET A 40 2.62 4.49 -10.04
CA MET A 40 3.68 5.27 -10.69
C MET A 40 3.04 6.26 -11.66
N GLU A 41 3.42 7.53 -11.57
CA GLU A 41 3.07 8.54 -12.57
C GLU A 41 4.05 8.49 -13.76
N PRO A 42 3.67 9.01 -14.92
CA PRO A 42 4.58 9.16 -16.04
C PRO A 42 5.65 10.22 -15.73
N GLY A 43 6.93 9.86 -15.85
CA GLY A 43 8.08 10.77 -15.93
C GLY A 43 8.30 11.66 -14.72
#